data_AF-U2AY97-F1
#
_entry.id   AF-U2AY97-F1
#
_cell.length_a   1.000
_cell.length_b   1.000
_cell.length_c   1.000
_cell.angle_alpha   90.00
_cell.angle_beta   90.00
_cell.angle_gamma   90.00
#
_symmetry.space_group_name_H-M   'P 1'
#
loop_
_entity.id
_entity.type
_entity.pdbx_description
1 polymer ?
#
loop_
_entity_poly.entity_id
_entity_poly.type
_entity_poly.pdbx_seq_one_letter_code
_entity_poly.pdbx_strand_id
1 'polypeptide(L)'
;MSTNTIQLKEKLNFHQYQMIVNFLEEIGIEVLPPQEDPYDGLSLEELQKIEESREQIKQGLFSTNEEVLRKVKERYGANLV
;
A
#
# COMPACT_ATOMS: atom_id res chain seq x y z
N MET A 1 27.39 -11.96 6.51
CA MET A 1 27.07 -12.28 5.09
C MET A 1 27.19 -11.00 4.30
N SER A 2 27.75 -11.03 3.09
CA SER A 2 27.81 -9.86 2.20
C SER A 2 26.47 -9.69 1.50
N THR A 3 25.76 -8.61 1.80
CA THR A 3 24.47 -8.28 1.19
C THR A 3 24.70 -7.56 -0.14
N ASN A 4 23.99 -7.98 -1.20
CA ASN A 4 23.99 -7.23 -2.45
C ASN A 4 23.05 -6.02 -2.32
N THR A 5 23.49 -4.84 -2.78
CA THR A 5 22.71 -3.60 -2.72
C THR A 5 22.36 -3.11 -4.12
N ILE A 6 21.08 -2.84 -4.37
CA ILE A 6 20.61 -2.17 -5.59
C ILE A 6 20.43 -0.69 -5.28
N GLN A 7 21.20 0.17 -5.93
CA GLN A 7 21.08 1.62 -5.76
C GLN A 7 20.03 2.19 -6.70
N LEU A 8 19.09 2.95 -6.15
CA LEU A 8 18.05 3.62 -6.92
C LEU A 8 18.56 4.98 -7.42
N LYS A 9 18.28 5.31 -8.69
CA LYS A 9 18.68 6.60 -9.28
C LYS A 9 17.85 7.79 -8.76
N GLU A 10 16.62 7.51 -8.35
CA GLU A 10 15.65 8.48 -7.85
C GLU A 10 14.81 7.87 -6.72
N LYS A 11 14.11 8.73 -5.98
CA LYS A 11 13.16 8.27 -4.96
C LYS A 11 11.94 7.66 -5.65
N LEU A 12 11.63 6.41 -5.30
CA LEU A 12 10.42 5.75 -5.76
C LEU A 12 9.22 6.24 -4.94
N ASN A 13 8.09 6.43 -5.59
CA ASN A 13 6.82 6.52 -4.86
C ASN A 13 6.38 5.13 -4.38
N PHE A 14 5.38 5.09 -3.50
CA PHE A 14 4.91 3.84 -2.89
C PHE A 14 4.51 2.77 -3.91
N HIS A 15 3.80 3.16 -4.98
CA HIS A 15 3.37 2.21 -6.01
C HIS A 15 4.56 1.63 -6.79
N GLN A 16 5.50 2.48 -7.20
CA GLN A 16 6.73 2.03 -7.87
C GLN A 16 7.57 1.11 -6.98
N TYR A 17 7.68 1.43 -5.69
CA TYR A 17 8.34 0.58 -4.71
C TYR A 17 7.68 -0.80 -4.63
N GLN A 18 6.35 -0.86 -4.47
CA GLN A 18 5.63 -2.13 -4.41
C GLN A 18 5.80 -2.97 -5.68
N MET A 19 5.71 -2.35 -6.86
CA MET A 19 5.93 -3.06 -8.13
C MET A 19 7.31 -3.71 -8.21
N ILE A 20 8.35 -2.97 -7.80
CA ILE A 20 9.74 -3.46 -7.84
C ILE A 20 9.96 -4.57 -6.80
N VAL A 21 9.46 -4.41 -5.57
CA VAL A 21 9.57 -5.44 -4.53
C VAL A 21 8.89 -6.73 -4.97
N ASN A 22 7.66 -6.64 -5.50
CA ASN A 22 6.94 -7.80 -6.01
C ASN A 22 7.69 -8.49 -7.14
N PHE A 23 8.23 -7.71 -8.09
CA PHE A 23 9.01 -8.25 -9.20
C PHE A 23 10.29 -8.96 -8.72
N LEU A 24 11.00 -8.39 -7.75
CA LEU A 24 12.20 -8.99 -7.17
C LEU A 24 11.86 -10.31 -6.47
N GLU A 25 10.76 -10.35 -5.72
CA GLU A 25 10.25 -11.55 -5.07
C GLU A 25 9.90 -12.64 -6.10
N GLU A 26 9.22 -12.28 -7.19
CA GLU A 26 8.87 -13.21 -8.29
C GLU A 26 10.09 -13.88 -8.94
N ILE A 27 11.23 -13.19 -9.01
CA ILE A 27 12.48 -13.74 -9.57
C ILE A 27 13.38 -14.40 -8.50
N GLY A 28 12.86 -14.58 -7.28
CA GLY A 28 13.54 -15.29 -6.19
C GLY A 28 14.58 -14.45 -5.44
N ILE A 29 14.47 -13.11 -5.50
CA ILE A 29 15.31 -12.20 -4.73
C ILE A 29 14.58 -11.79 -3.45
N GLU A 30 15.18 -12.14 -2.31
CA GLU A 30 14.72 -11.68 -1.00
C GLU A 30 15.06 -10.20 -0.81
N VAL A 31 14.03 -9.38 -0.60
CA VAL A 31 14.18 -7.96 -0.27
C VAL A 31 14.10 -7.81 1.24
N LEU A 32 15.18 -7.33 1.85
CA LEU A 32 15.17 -7.03 3.28
C LEU A 32 14.14 -5.92 3.57
N PRO A 33 13.36 -6.05 4.64
CA PRO A 33 12.44 -5.00 5.03
C PRO A 33 13.23 -3.72 5.33
N PRO A 34 12.61 -2.54 5.15
CA PRO A 34 13.19 -1.28 5.60
C PRO A 34 13.62 -1.40 7.07
N GLN A 35 14.82 -0.90 7.39
CA GLN A 35 15.29 -0.89 8.79
C GLN A 35 14.56 0.16 9.64
N GLU A 36 13.96 1.15 8.98
CA GLU A 36 13.15 2.19 9.61
C GLU A 36 11.72 1.69 9.79
N ASP A 37 11.12 2.01 10.94
CA ASP A 37 9.71 1.70 11.20
C ASP A 37 8.86 2.43 10.15
N PRO A 38 8.06 1.72 9.33
CA PRO A 38 7.20 2.36 8.32
C PRO A 38 6.14 3.28 8.93
N TYR A 39 5.95 3.25 10.24
CA TYR A 39 5.05 4.11 10.98
C TYR A 39 5.77 5.22 11.76
N ASP A 40 7.09 5.37 11.61
CA ASP A 40 7.83 6.46 12.23
C ASP A 40 7.29 7.82 11.75
N GLY A 41 7.10 8.74 12.70
CA GLY A 41 6.48 10.04 12.47
C GLY A 41 4.95 10.08 12.41
N LEU A 42 4.25 8.95 12.51
CA LEU A 42 2.79 8.94 12.66
C LEU A 42 2.37 9.29 14.08
N SER A 43 1.26 10.02 14.19
CA SER A 43 0.60 10.28 15.47
C SER A 43 -0.14 9.04 16.00
N LEU A 44 -0.44 9.05 17.31
CA LEU A 44 -1.21 7.96 17.92
C LEU A 44 -2.60 7.78 17.27
N GLU A 45 -3.22 8.87 16.85
CA GLU A 45 -4.52 8.83 16.15
C GLU A 45 -4.40 8.14 14.78
N GLU A 46 -3.34 8.43 14.03
CA GLU A 46 -3.08 7.79 12.73
C GLU A 46 -2.80 6.29 12.89
N LEU A 47 -2.02 5.91 13.90
CA LEU A 47 -1.78 4.51 14.25
C LEU A 47 -3.08 3.77 14.60
N GLN A 48 -3.95 4.40 15.40
CA GLN A 48 -5.26 3.84 15.74
C GLN A 48 -6.13 3.63 14.50
N LYS A 49 -6.20 4.62 13.60
CA LYS A 49 -6.95 4.51 12.34
C LYS A 49 -6.45 3.37 11.45
N ILE A 50 -5.14 3.17 11.40
CA ILE A 50 -4.53 2.05 10.66
C ILE A 50 -4.99 0.72 11.26
N GLU A 51 -4.96 0.59 12.59
CA GLU A 51 -5.37 -0.65 13.25
C GLU A 51 -6.88 -0.92 13.10
N GLU A 52 -7.72 0.11 13.24
CA GLU A 52 -9.16 0.03 12.96
C GLU A 52 -9.41 -0.42 11.51
N SER A 53 -8.67 0.14 10.55
CA SER A 53 -8.79 -0.23 9.14
C SER A 53 -8.43 -1.70 8.89
N ARG A 54 -7.41 -2.22 9.58
CA ARG A 54 -7.04 -3.64 9.51
C ARG A 54 -8.12 -4.55 10.05
N GLU A 55 -8.71 -4.20 11.19
CA GLU A 55 -9.82 -4.97 11.77
C GLU A 55 -11.05 -4.94 10.86
N GLN A 56 -11.38 -3.80 10.25
CA GLN A 56 -12.43 -3.71 9.25
C GLN A 56 -12.17 -4.63 8.06
N ILE A 57 -10.94 -4.66 7.53
CA ILE A 57 -10.57 -5.57 6.44
C ILE A 57 -10.75 -7.04 6.86
N LYS A 58 -10.28 -7.43 8.05
CA LYS A 58 -10.46 -8.80 8.58
C LYS A 58 -11.94 -9.20 8.70
N GLN A 59 -12.80 -8.24 9.03
CA GLN A 59 -14.25 -8.42 9.13
C GLN A 59 -14.97 -8.35 7.77
N GLY A 60 -14.26 -8.13 6.67
CA GLY A 60 -14.85 -7.95 5.35
C GLY A 60 -15.54 -6.60 5.16
N LEU A 61 -15.32 -5.64 6.07
CA LEU A 61 -15.85 -4.28 6.03
C LEU A 61 -14.97 -3.37 5.16
N PHE A 62 -14.77 -3.76 3.90
CA PHE A 62 -14.09 -2.94 2.90
C PHE A 62 -14.99 -2.80 1.67
N SER A 63 -14.74 -1.78 0.85
CA SER A 63 -15.40 -1.66 -0.46
C SER A 63 -14.39 -1.93 -1.56
N THR A 64 -14.79 -2.70 -2.57
CA THR A 64 -13.95 -2.88 -3.75
C THR A 64 -13.97 -1.62 -4.62
N ASN A 65 -13.00 -1.51 -5.53
CA ASN A 65 -12.97 -0.39 -6.46
C ASN A 65 -14.23 -0.36 -7.34
N GLU A 66 -14.76 -1.52 -7.75
CA GLU A 66 -16.01 -1.59 -8.52
C GLU A 66 -17.21 -1.08 -7.71
N GLU A 67 -17.27 -1.40 -6.42
CA GLU A 67 -18.34 -0.92 -5.54
C GLU A 67 -18.28 0.58 -5.31
N VAL A 68 -17.09 1.13 -5.12
CA VAL A 68 -16.87 2.57 -5.00
C VAL A 68 -17.27 3.25 -6.30
N LEU A 69 -16.80 2.76 -7.45
CA LEU A 69 -17.14 3.30 -8.77
C LEU A 69 -18.66 3.26 -9.03
N ARG A 70 -19.33 2.16 -8.68
CA ARG A 70 -20.78 2.04 -8.77
C ARG A 70 -21.49 3.10 -7.93
N LYS A 71 -21.12 3.24 -6.65
CA LYS A 71 -21.70 4.24 -5.73
C LYS A 71 -21.52 5.68 -6.24
N VAL A 72 -20.36 5.99 -6.82
CA VAL A 72 -20.10 7.32 -7.40
C VAL A 72 -20.99 7.56 -8.62
N LYS A 73 -21.10 6.59 -9.53
CA LYS A 73 -21.99 6.67 -10.70
C LYS A 73 -23.47 6.82 -10.30
N GLU A 74 -23.91 6.12 -9.26
CA GLU A 74 -25.26 6.23 -8.71
C GLU A 74 -25.53 7.61 -8.09
N ARG A 75 -24.56 8.19 -7.39
CA ARG A 75 -24.73 9.45 -6.65
C ARG A 75 -24.60 10.70 -7.50
N TYR A 76 -23.71 10.67 -8.50
CA TYR A 76 -23.34 11.86 -9.29
C TYR A 76 -23.66 11.71 -10.79
N GLY A 77 -24.10 10.53 -11.22
CA GLY A 77 -24.38 10.24 -12.62
C GLY A 77 -23.13 9.77 -13.39
N ALA A 78 -23.36 9.00 -14.45
CA ALA A 78 -22.29 8.34 -15.22
C ALA A 78 -21.36 9.30 -15.99
N ASN A 79 -21.68 10.60 -16.06
CA ASN A 79 -20.93 11.60 -16.83
C ASN A 79 -19.81 12.30 -16.05
N LEU A 80 -19.61 11.95 -14.77
CA LEU A 80 -18.62 12.57 -13.88
C LEU A 80 -17.41 11.67 -13.55
N VAL A 81 -17.39 10.42 -14.06
CA VAL A 81 -16.28 9.46 -13.89
C VAL A 81 -15.82 8.92 -15.23
#